data_AF-A0A7C4G396-F1
#
_entry.id   AF-A0A7C4G396-F1
#
_cell.length_a   1.000
_cell.length_b   1.000
_cell.length_c   1.000
_cell.angle_alpha   90.00
_cell.angle_beta   90.00
_cell.angle_gamma   90.00
#
_symmetry.space_group_name_H-M   'P 1'
#
loop_
_entity.id
_entity.type
_entity.pdbx_description
1 polymer ?
#
loop_
_entity_poly.entity_id
_entity_poly.type
_entity_poly.pdbx_seq_one_letter_code
_entity_poly.pdbx_strand_id
1 'polypeptide(L)'
;MPRFKPIIRKPGELIRAEDWNRIQEEISQDLMELDGKITQLKQYIDSLTETTTILNPASPIGKLYSLNENIPGERLNYMATVVGPITGQWALEKGRIGDLCRFGLATHLESLDYWAGAEDGDRKVLEIVFEYIDGTLATVSGLFIHECSKLKPKGTDNPYLEYLLSPNERVWYRYRVRNPNPEKEVLNITFRKIDPACILKIGNVIHYKSKISAL
;
A
#
# COMPACT_ATOMS: atom_id res chain seq x y z
N MET A 1 -29.68 -8.61 27.49
CA MET A 1 -30.44 -7.53 28.15
C MET A 1 -31.92 -7.68 27.83
N PRO A 2 -32.83 -7.46 28.79
CA PRO A 2 -34.26 -7.47 28.52
C PRO A 2 -34.60 -6.28 27.61
N ARG A 3 -35.30 -6.53 26.50
CA ARG A 3 -35.81 -5.48 25.61
C ARG A 3 -36.79 -4.59 26.38
N PHE A 4 -36.75 -3.28 26.13
CA PHE A 4 -37.74 -2.32 26.65
C PHE A 4 -39.15 -2.90 26.48
N LYS A 5 -39.87 -3.03 27.60
CA LYS A 5 -41.27 -3.46 27.61
C LYS A 5 -42.13 -2.23 27.86
N PRO A 6 -42.90 -1.77 26.87
CA PRO A 6 -43.79 -0.64 27.07
C PRO A 6 -44.77 -0.93 28.20
N ILE A 7 -44.97 0.05 29.09
CA ILE A 7 -46.04 -0.02 30.09
C ILE A 7 -47.35 0.25 29.35
N ILE A 8 -48.13 -0.80 29.09
CA ILE A 8 -49.44 -0.68 28.43
C ILE A 8 -50.47 -0.21 29.48
N ARG A 9 -51.03 1.00 29.32
CA ARG A 9 -52.02 1.60 30.23
C ARG A 9 -53.28 2.02 29.49
N LYS A 10 -54.39 2.15 30.22
CA LYS A 10 -55.66 2.62 29.65
C LYS A 10 -55.65 4.16 29.51
N PRO A 11 -56.34 4.73 28.50
CA PRO A 11 -56.44 6.18 28.35
C PRO A 11 -56.99 6.83 29.64
N GLY A 12 -56.28 7.84 30.16
CA GLY A 12 -56.67 8.59 31.37
C GLY A 12 -55.98 8.17 32.68
N GLU A 13 -55.17 7.12 32.69
CA GLU A 13 -54.36 6.75 33.87
C GLU A 13 -53.15 7.68 34.03
N LEU A 14 -52.98 8.26 35.23
CA LEU A 14 -51.81 9.06 35.59
C LEU A 14 -50.56 8.18 35.74
N ILE A 15 -49.44 8.64 35.18
CA ILE A 15 -48.13 8.01 35.34
C ILE A 15 -47.59 8.36 36.73
N ARG A 16 -47.18 7.35 37.50
CA ARG A 16 -46.50 7.58 38.80
C ARG A 16 -45.10 8.13 38.53
N ALA A 17 -44.64 9.06 39.36
CA ALA A 17 -43.30 9.65 39.21
C ALA A 17 -42.17 8.60 39.16
N GLU A 18 -42.30 7.52 39.91
CA GLU A 18 -41.37 6.38 39.88
C GLU A 18 -41.31 5.68 38.51
N ASP A 19 -42.46 5.44 37.88
CA ASP A 19 -42.54 4.83 36.56
C ASP A 19 -41.95 5.76 35.49
N TRP A 20 -42.18 7.07 35.62
CA TRP A 20 -41.61 8.08 34.73
C TRP A 20 -40.08 8.14 34.84
N ASN A 21 -39.55 8.20 36.06
CA ASN A 21 -38.10 8.24 36.30
C ASN A 21 -37.42 6.97 35.79
N ARG A 22 -38.03 5.79 35.99
CA ARG A 22 -37.49 4.52 35.47
C ARG A 22 -37.42 4.52 33.94
N ILE A 23 -38.47 5.02 33.26
CA ILE A 23 -38.46 5.15 31.80
C ILE A 23 -37.35 6.10 31.34
N GLN A 24 -37.14 7.23 32.04
CA GLN A 24 -36.07 8.17 31.71
C GLN A 24 -34.67 7.56 31.90
N GLU A 25 -34.46 6.80 32.97
CA GLU A 25 -33.20 6.09 33.22
C GLU A 25 -32.92 5.01 32.18
N GLU A 26 -33.92 4.19 31.84
CA GLU A 26 -33.82 3.16 30.80
C GLU A 26 -33.48 3.80 29.44
N ILE A 27 -34.19 4.87 29.05
CA ILE A 27 -33.90 5.61 27.81
C ILE A 27 -32.49 6.22 27.83
N SER A 28 -32.06 6.80 28.96
CA SER A 28 -30.72 7.38 29.09
C SER A 28 -29.63 6.32 28.94
N GLN A 29 -29.81 5.14 29.53
CA GLN A 29 -28.87 4.03 29.41
C GLN A 29 -28.79 3.53 27.96
N ASP A 30 -29.95 3.35 27.31
CA ASP A 30 -30.02 2.93 25.90
C ASP A 30 -29.31 3.95 24.99
N LEU A 31 -29.50 5.26 25.22
CA LEU A 31 -28.83 6.32 24.47
C LEU A 31 -27.31 6.31 24.68
N MET A 32 -26.84 6.13 25.91
CA MET A 32 -25.40 6.02 26.21
C MET A 32 -24.77 4.78 25.55
N GLU A 33 -25.47 3.64 25.56
CA GLU A 33 -25.01 2.42 24.90
C GLU A 33 -24.95 2.61 23.37
N LEU A 34 -25.97 3.25 22.79
CA LEU A 34 -25.99 3.57 21.36
C LEU A 34 -24.84 4.50 20.96
N ASP A 35 -24.58 5.56 21.74
CA ASP A 35 -23.48 6.49 21.46
C ASP A 35 -22.10 5.79 21.54
N GLY A 36 -21.94 4.90 22.53
CA GLY A 36 -20.75 4.05 22.64
C GLY A 36 -20.56 3.15 21.41
N LYS A 37 -21.63 2.47 20.96
CA LYS A 37 -21.60 1.64 19.74
C LYS A 37 -21.32 2.45 18.48
N ILE A 38 -21.93 3.64 18.34
CA ILE A 38 -21.68 4.53 17.21
C ILE A 38 -20.21 4.96 17.17
N THR A 39 -19.64 5.29 18.33
CA THR A 39 -18.23 5.68 18.44
C THR A 39 -17.30 4.54 18.05
N GLN A 40 -17.58 3.31 18.51
CA GLN A 40 -16.82 2.12 18.13
C GLN A 40 -16.93 1.82 16.63
N LEU A 41 -18.12 1.96 16.05
CA LEU A 41 -18.33 1.76 14.61
C LEU A 41 -17.59 2.81 13.79
N LYS A 42 -17.57 4.08 14.20
CA LYS A 42 -16.78 5.12 13.55
C LYS A 42 -15.29 4.78 13.57
N GLN A 43 -14.76 4.41 14.74
CA GLN A 43 -13.35 4.00 14.87
C GLN A 43 -13.03 2.77 14.00
N TYR A 44 -13.95 1.82 13.92
CA TYR A 44 -13.80 0.66 13.05
C TYR A 44 -13.75 1.06 11.58
N ILE A 45 -14.69 1.88 11.11
CA ILE A 45 -14.71 2.40 9.73
C ILE A 45 -13.42 3.18 9.42
N ASP A 46 -12.97 4.05 10.32
CA ASP A 46 -11.74 4.84 10.17
C ASP A 46 -10.47 3.97 10.07
N SER A 47 -10.53 2.74 10.59
CA SER A 47 -9.45 1.75 10.52
C SER A 47 -9.49 0.86 9.28
N LEU A 48 -10.57 0.91 8.49
CA LEU A 48 -10.69 0.08 7.29
C LEU A 48 -9.77 0.59 6.19
N THR A 49 -8.83 -0.28 5.79
CA THR A 49 -7.95 -0.06 4.65
C THR A 49 -8.26 -1.05 3.55
N GLU A 50 -8.42 -0.57 2.33
CA GLU A 50 -8.45 -1.39 1.13
C GLU A 50 -7.04 -1.57 0.60
N THR A 51 -6.73 -2.76 0.07
CA THR A 51 -5.48 -3.00 -0.66
C THR A 51 -5.82 -3.38 -2.09
N THR A 52 -5.40 -2.53 -3.03
CA THR A 52 -5.59 -2.77 -4.46
C THR A 52 -4.29 -3.28 -5.06
N THR A 53 -4.38 -4.29 -5.93
CA THR A 53 -3.22 -4.84 -6.66
C THR A 53 -3.36 -4.52 -8.14
N ILE A 54 -2.33 -3.91 -8.72
CA ILE A 54 -2.25 -3.66 -10.16
C ILE A 54 -1.20 -4.58 -10.75
N LEU A 55 -1.66 -5.50 -11.60
CA LEU A 55 -0.82 -6.43 -12.35
C LEU A 55 -0.50 -5.83 -13.73
N ASN A 56 0.75 -5.95 -14.15
CA ASN A 56 1.24 -5.51 -15.45
C ASN A 56 0.87 -4.04 -15.78
N PRO A 57 1.14 -3.07 -14.88
CA PRO A 57 0.84 -1.67 -15.15
C PRO A 57 1.63 -1.21 -16.39
N ALA A 58 0.93 -0.59 -17.32
CA ALA A 58 1.55 0.02 -18.48
C ALA A 58 2.37 1.24 -18.05
N SER A 59 3.54 1.42 -18.67
CA SER A 59 4.35 2.60 -18.49
C SER A 59 4.65 3.28 -19.82
N PRO A 60 4.50 4.62 -19.92
CA PRO A 60 4.87 5.35 -21.12
C PRO A 60 6.39 5.54 -21.27
N ILE A 61 7.17 5.18 -20.25
CA ILE A 61 8.62 5.35 -20.22
C ILE A 61 9.31 4.06 -19.77
N GLY A 62 10.60 3.96 -20.09
CA GLY A 62 11.42 2.81 -19.76
C GLY A 62 11.19 1.61 -20.67
N LYS A 63 11.88 0.51 -20.37
CA LYS A 63 11.77 -0.75 -21.11
C LYS A 63 11.39 -1.87 -20.15
N LEU A 64 10.32 -2.58 -20.50
CA LEU A 64 9.89 -3.80 -19.82
C LEU A 64 10.65 -4.98 -20.43
N TYR A 65 11.30 -5.76 -19.58
CA TYR A 65 11.99 -7.00 -19.94
C TYR A 65 11.23 -8.19 -19.38
N SER A 66 11.28 -9.32 -20.09
CA SER A 66 10.81 -10.58 -19.53
C SER A 66 11.75 -11.05 -18.40
N LEU A 67 11.26 -11.86 -17.47
CA LEU A 67 12.09 -12.36 -16.35
C LEU A 67 13.19 -13.33 -16.78
N ASN A 68 13.05 -13.96 -17.95
CA ASN A 68 14.04 -14.85 -18.58
C ASN A 68 14.89 -14.16 -19.66
N GLU A 69 14.70 -12.86 -19.88
CA GLU A 69 15.50 -12.07 -20.81
C GLU A 69 16.72 -11.49 -20.09
N ASN A 70 17.86 -11.42 -20.77
CA ASN A 70 19.05 -10.79 -20.22
C ASN A 70 18.97 -9.27 -20.39
N ILE A 71 19.10 -8.53 -19.28
CA ILE A 71 19.28 -7.08 -19.33
C ILE A 71 20.74 -6.77 -19.73
N PRO A 72 21.01 -5.78 -20.61
CA PRO A 72 22.38 -5.45 -20.96
C PRO A 72 23.24 -5.09 -19.74
N GLY A 73 24.36 -5.81 -19.59
CA GLY A 73 25.28 -5.67 -18.46
C GLY A 73 24.94 -6.52 -17.22
N GLU A 74 23.81 -7.24 -17.22
CA GLU A 74 23.46 -8.20 -16.16
C GLU A 74 24.16 -9.55 -16.41
N ARG A 75 24.64 -10.18 -15.34
CA ARG A 75 25.34 -11.48 -15.40
C ARG A 75 24.36 -12.65 -15.58
N LEU A 76 23.18 -12.58 -14.95
CA LEU A 76 22.20 -13.67 -14.90
C LEU A 76 20.78 -13.11 -14.77
N ASN A 77 19.84 -13.66 -15.54
CA ASN A 77 18.40 -13.35 -15.40
C ASN A 77 17.72 -14.24 -14.33
N TYR A 78 16.39 -14.17 -14.18
CA TYR A 78 15.63 -14.96 -13.20
C TYR A 78 15.26 -16.37 -13.67
N MET A 79 15.55 -16.75 -14.92
CA MET A 79 15.28 -18.06 -15.52
C MET A 79 13.83 -18.55 -15.35
N ALA A 80 12.89 -17.60 -15.33
CA ALA A 80 11.47 -17.86 -15.16
C ALA A 80 10.65 -16.96 -16.07
N THR A 81 9.43 -17.36 -16.40
CA THR A 81 8.44 -16.48 -17.05
C THR A 81 7.57 -15.79 -16.01
N VAL A 82 7.41 -16.39 -14.82
CA VAL A 82 6.61 -15.88 -13.71
C VAL A 82 7.30 -16.21 -12.39
N VAL A 83 7.32 -15.25 -11.46
CA VAL A 83 7.75 -15.45 -10.06
C VAL A 83 6.72 -14.80 -9.13
N GLY A 84 5.89 -15.62 -8.49
CA GLY A 84 4.73 -15.13 -7.75
C GLY A 84 3.77 -14.34 -8.68
N PRO A 85 3.44 -13.07 -8.39
CA PRO A 85 2.64 -12.24 -9.29
C PRO A 85 3.46 -11.56 -10.40
N ILE A 86 4.79 -11.60 -10.33
CA ILE A 86 5.69 -10.86 -11.23
C ILE A 86 5.85 -11.63 -12.53
N THR A 87 5.58 -11.00 -13.66
CA THR A 87 5.72 -11.60 -15.02
C THR A 87 6.75 -10.88 -15.89
N GLY A 88 7.19 -9.69 -15.45
CA GLY A 88 8.16 -8.86 -16.14
C GLY A 88 8.80 -7.85 -15.20
N GLN A 89 9.81 -7.15 -15.69
CA GLN A 89 10.60 -6.22 -14.90
C GLN A 89 10.95 -4.97 -15.70
N TRP A 90 10.75 -3.81 -15.09
CA TRP A 90 11.32 -2.55 -15.56
C TRP A 90 12.74 -2.45 -15.05
N ALA A 91 13.71 -2.25 -15.93
CA ALA A 91 15.12 -2.20 -15.55
C ALA A 91 15.88 -1.10 -16.29
N LEU A 92 16.90 -0.57 -15.63
CA LEU A 92 17.83 0.38 -16.23
C LEU A 92 19.26 -0.14 -16.14
N GLU A 93 19.91 -0.24 -17.30
CA GLU A 93 21.26 -0.77 -17.50
C GLU A 93 22.31 -0.12 -16.58
N LYS A 94 23.41 -0.84 -16.37
CA LYS A 94 24.55 -0.35 -15.59
C LYS A 94 25.16 0.89 -16.28
N GLY A 95 25.57 1.87 -15.48
CA GLY A 95 26.11 3.15 -15.97
C GLY A 95 25.04 4.22 -16.26
N ARG A 96 23.75 3.86 -16.28
CA ARG A 96 22.64 4.81 -16.49
C ARG A 96 21.92 5.19 -15.20
N ILE A 97 21.41 6.42 -15.16
CA ILE A 97 20.59 7.03 -14.11
C ILE A 97 19.35 7.60 -14.80
N GLY A 98 18.19 7.56 -14.15
CA GLY A 98 16.95 8.10 -14.71
C GLY A 98 15.70 7.32 -14.31
N ASP A 99 14.58 7.69 -14.92
CA ASP A 99 13.28 7.07 -14.66
C ASP A 99 13.20 5.67 -15.28
N LEU A 100 12.84 4.65 -14.47
CA LEU A 100 12.65 3.27 -14.93
C LEU A 100 11.26 3.04 -15.50
N CYS A 101 10.25 3.58 -14.81
CA CYS A 101 8.85 3.44 -15.15
C CYS A 101 8.03 4.51 -14.41
N ARG A 102 6.90 4.85 -15.00
CA ARG A 102 5.83 5.71 -14.49
C ARG A 102 4.49 5.01 -14.62
N PHE A 103 3.70 4.99 -13.57
CA PHE A 103 2.36 4.39 -13.53
C PHE A 103 1.31 5.44 -13.21
N GLY A 104 0.25 5.51 -14.02
CA GLY A 104 -0.93 6.33 -13.74
C GLY A 104 -1.90 5.58 -12.84
N LEU A 105 -2.39 6.25 -11.79
CA LEU A 105 -3.26 5.65 -10.76
C LEU A 105 -4.56 6.43 -10.56
N ALA A 106 -4.51 7.76 -10.55
CA ALA A 106 -5.66 8.65 -10.26
C ALA A 106 -6.45 8.20 -9.03
N THR A 107 -5.77 8.12 -7.87
CA THR A 107 -6.37 7.62 -6.63
C THR A 107 -5.70 8.18 -5.38
N HIS A 108 -6.41 8.17 -4.26
CA HIS A 108 -5.83 8.43 -2.94
C HIS A 108 -5.21 7.15 -2.40
N LEU A 109 -3.96 7.22 -1.96
CA LEU A 109 -3.28 6.08 -1.35
C LEU A 109 -2.41 6.52 -0.17
N GLU A 110 -2.39 5.71 0.87
CA GLU A 110 -1.55 5.88 2.06
C GLU A 110 -0.15 5.33 1.86
N SER A 111 -0.04 4.19 1.18
CA SER A 111 1.24 3.52 0.94
C SER A 111 1.24 2.72 -0.34
N LEU A 112 2.42 2.58 -0.92
CA LEU A 112 2.70 1.79 -2.10
C LEU A 112 3.66 0.65 -1.73
N ASP A 113 3.27 -0.58 -2.05
CA ASP A 113 4.13 -1.75 -2.03
C ASP A 113 4.59 -2.08 -3.45
N TYR A 114 5.87 -2.39 -3.59
CA TYR A 114 6.49 -2.69 -4.87
C TYR A 114 7.55 -3.78 -4.72
N TRP A 115 7.74 -4.55 -5.79
CA TRP A 115 8.78 -5.56 -5.87
C TRP A 115 10.03 -4.98 -6.49
N ALA A 116 11.17 -5.13 -5.83
CA ALA A 116 12.44 -4.66 -6.35
C ALA A 116 13.59 -5.62 -6.05
N GLY A 117 14.60 -5.56 -6.91
CA GLY A 117 15.88 -6.23 -6.75
C GLY A 117 16.94 -5.48 -7.55
N ALA A 118 18.20 -5.61 -7.15
CA ALA A 118 19.29 -5.00 -7.91
C ALA A 118 20.45 -5.98 -8.11
N GLU A 119 21.06 -5.94 -9.28
CA GLU A 119 22.39 -6.54 -9.47
C GLU A 119 23.46 -5.51 -9.09
N ASP A 120 24.51 -5.94 -8.39
CA ASP A 120 25.44 -5.05 -7.68
C ASP A 120 24.70 -4.09 -6.72
N GLY A 121 23.63 -4.60 -6.08
CA GLY A 121 22.76 -3.90 -5.12
C GLY A 121 23.38 -3.73 -3.73
N ASP A 122 22.53 -3.77 -2.70
CA ASP A 122 22.84 -3.44 -1.30
C ASP A 122 23.22 -1.96 -1.11
N ARG A 123 22.38 -1.07 -1.67
CA ARG A 123 22.63 0.38 -1.71
C ARG A 123 21.35 1.19 -1.84
N LYS A 124 21.43 2.47 -1.47
CA LYS A 124 20.37 3.47 -1.63
C LYS A 124 20.35 3.97 -3.07
N VAL A 125 19.52 3.35 -3.91
CA VAL A 125 19.60 3.52 -5.37
C VAL A 125 18.28 3.89 -6.02
N LEU A 126 17.19 3.89 -5.24
CA LEU A 126 15.84 4.17 -5.73
C LEU A 126 15.30 5.47 -5.11
N GLU A 127 14.64 6.22 -5.97
CA GLU A 127 13.72 7.31 -5.64
C GLU A 127 12.33 6.99 -6.17
N ILE A 128 11.31 7.28 -5.36
CA ILE A 128 9.91 7.20 -5.80
C ILE A 128 9.33 8.60 -5.75
N VAL A 129 8.85 9.07 -6.90
CA VAL A 129 8.22 10.38 -7.07
C VAL A 129 6.72 10.21 -7.18
N PHE A 130 5.98 10.85 -6.29
CA PHE A 130 4.53 10.99 -6.33
C PHE A 130 4.19 12.32 -7.01
N GLU A 131 3.47 12.26 -8.10
CA GLU A 131 2.86 13.41 -8.77
C GLU A 131 1.38 13.43 -8.43
N TYR A 132 0.89 14.53 -7.88
CA TYR A 132 -0.49 14.71 -7.48
C TYR A 132 -1.29 15.46 -8.56
N ILE A 133 -2.62 15.31 -8.55
CA ILE A 133 -3.51 15.96 -9.53
C ILE A 133 -3.39 17.48 -9.53
N ASP A 134 -3.07 18.09 -8.39
CA ASP A 134 -2.84 19.54 -8.26
C ASP A 134 -1.49 20.01 -8.86
N GLY A 135 -0.71 19.09 -9.44
CA GLY A 135 0.60 19.36 -10.05
C GLY A 135 1.75 19.40 -9.05
N THR A 136 1.50 19.21 -7.76
CA THR A 136 2.57 19.13 -6.76
C THR A 136 3.31 17.79 -6.85
N LEU A 137 4.56 17.78 -6.41
CA LEU A 137 5.41 16.59 -6.39
C LEU A 137 5.90 16.33 -4.97
N ALA A 138 5.95 15.06 -4.57
CA ALA A 138 6.67 14.61 -3.39
C ALA A 138 7.62 13.47 -3.76
N THR A 139 8.83 13.50 -3.22
CA THR A 139 9.85 12.48 -3.52
C THR A 139 10.26 11.78 -2.25
N VAL A 140 10.28 10.44 -2.29
CA VAL A 140 10.90 9.62 -1.27
C VAL A 140 12.23 9.10 -1.79
N SER A 141 13.31 9.64 -1.25
CA SER A 141 14.68 9.34 -1.67
C SER A 141 15.43 8.42 -0.72
N GLY A 142 16.56 7.90 -1.21
CA GLY A 142 17.45 7.07 -0.41
C GLY A 142 16.88 5.68 -0.11
N LEU A 143 16.00 5.16 -0.97
CA LEU A 143 15.41 3.84 -0.78
C LEU A 143 16.47 2.77 -1.06
N PHE A 144 16.76 1.97 -0.03
CA PHE A 144 17.73 0.88 -0.08
C PHE A 144 17.14 -0.33 -0.81
N ILE A 145 17.85 -0.83 -1.82
CA ILE A 145 17.47 -2.03 -2.57
C ILE A 145 18.57 -3.08 -2.42
N HIS A 146 18.16 -4.26 -1.95
CA HIS A 146 19.04 -5.41 -1.73
C HIS A 146 19.55 -6.01 -3.05
N GLU A 147 20.73 -6.59 -2.98
CA GLU A 147 21.31 -7.39 -4.06
C GLU A 147 20.49 -8.67 -4.26
N CYS A 148 20.24 -9.04 -5.53
CA CYS A 148 19.27 -10.06 -5.92
C CYS A 148 19.86 -11.45 -6.20
N SER A 149 21.17 -11.66 -6.16
CA SER A 149 21.79 -12.97 -6.42
C SER A 149 21.56 -13.99 -5.31
N LYS A 150 21.34 -13.53 -4.07
CA LYS A 150 21.08 -14.39 -2.91
C LYS A 150 20.26 -13.66 -1.86
N LEU A 151 19.57 -14.41 -1.02
CA LEU A 151 18.77 -13.84 0.08
C LEU A 151 19.66 -13.09 1.06
N LYS A 152 19.28 -11.85 1.34
CA LYS A 152 19.92 -10.96 2.30
C LYS A 152 19.04 -10.83 3.55
N PRO A 153 19.65 -10.66 4.73
CA PRO A 153 18.89 -10.37 5.94
C PRO A 153 18.14 -9.04 5.81
N LYS A 154 17.02 -8.89 6.53
CA LYS A 154 16.31 -7.62 6.61
C LYS A 154 17.23 -6.54 7.21
N GLY A 155 17.50 -5.49 6.45
CA GLY A 155 18.18 -4.29 6.94
C GLY A 155 17.28 -3.43 7.85
N THR A 156 17.86 -2.38 8.43
CA THR A 156 17.13 -1.37 9.23
C THR A 156 16.58 -0.23 8.37
N ASP A 157 17.27 0.11 7.27
CA ASP A 157 16.86 1.13 6.31
C ASP A 157 15.94 0.52 5.25
N ASN A 158 14.68 0.96 5.22
CA ASN A 158 13.64 0.45 4.30
C ASN A 158 13.54 -1.10 4.31
N PRO A 159 13.21 -1.72 5.45
CA PRO A 159 13.15 -3.17 5.56
C PRO A 159 12.12 -3.75 4.60
N TYR A 160 12.50 -4.79 3.85
CA TYR A 160 11.54 -5.50 3.01
C TYR A 160 10.51 -6.26 3.87
N LEU A 161 9.28 -6.33 3.37
CA LEU A 161 8.15 -7.02 4.00
C LEU A 161 8.28 -8.53 3.83
N GLU A 162 8.50 -8.98 2.59
CA GLU A 162 8.61 -10.38 2.18
C GLU A 162 9.54 -10.53 0.98
N TYR A 163 9.82 -11.78 0.59
CA TYR A 163 10.65 -12.09 -0.57
C TYR A 163 10.07 -13.25 -1.38
N LEU A 164 10.47 -13.34 -2.64
CA LEU A 164 10.20 -14.46 -3.54
C LEU A 164 11.52 -14.96 -4.13
N LEU A 165 11.63 -16.26 -4.35
CA LEU A 165 12.77 -16.89 -5.01
C LEU A 165 12.37 -17.35 -6.40
N SER A 166 13.22 -17.07 -7.38
CA SER A 166 13.14 -17.68 -8.70
C SER A 166 13.75 -19.10 -8.70
N PRO A 167 13.59 -19.89 -9.79
CA PRO A 167 14.16 -21.23 -9.88
C PRO A 167 15.69 -21.29 -9.72
N ASN A 168 16.39 -20.22 -10.08
CA ASN A 168 17.84 -20.08 -9.87
C ASN A 168 18.20 -19.33 -8.58
N GLU A 169 17.28 -19.31 -7.61
CA GLU A 169 17.44 -18.72 -6.26
C GLU A 169 17.71 -17.21 -6.22
N ARG A 170 17.56 -16.49 -7.34
CA ARG A 170 17.56 -15.03 -7.33
C ARG A 170 16.33 -14.51 -6.61
N VAL A 171 16.48 -13.38 -5.94
CA VAL A 171 15.53 -12.89 -4.96
C VAL A 171 14.83 -11.63 -5.45
N TRP A 172 13.52 -11.61 -5.29
CA TRP A 172 12.69 -10.41 -5.32
C TRP A 172 12.32 -10.03 -3.90
N TYR A 173 12.43 -8.75 -3.56
CA TYR A 173 12.05 -8.23 -2.25
C TYR A 173 10.85 -7.29 -2.41
N ARG A 174 9.84 -7.43 -1.55
CA ARG A 174 8.72 -6.49 -1.49
C ARG A 174 9.01 -5.40 -0.48
N TYR A 175 8.98 -4.15 -0.92
CA TYR A 175 9.14 -2.97 -0.07
C TYR A 175 7.82 -2.23 0.08
N ARG A 176 7.74 -1.35 1.07
CA ARG A 176 6.62 -0.42 1.26
C ARG A 176 7.15 0.99 1.44
N VAL A 177 6.60 1.92 0.68
CA VAL A 177 6.82 3.35 0.84
C VAL A 177 5.52 4.03 1.24
N ARG A 178 5.59 4.99 2.18
CA ARG A 178 4.44 5.82 2.52
C ARG A 178 4.32 6.98 1.53
N ASN A 179 3.10 7.29 1.11
CA ASN A 179 2.81 8.52 0.40
C ASN A 179 3.03 9.70 1.36
N PRO A 180 3.87 10.70 1.03
CA PRO A 180 4.09 11.87 1.88
C PRO A 180 2.82 12.71 2.13
N ASN A 181 1.90 12.75 1.15
CA ASN A 181 0.64 13.51 1.22
C ASN A 181 -0.54 12.56 0.92
N PRO A 182 -0.94 11.70 1.87
CA PRO A 182 -2.01 10.71 1.67
C PRO A 182 -3.40 11.32 1.41
N GLU A 183 -3.61 12.57 1.82
CA GLU A 183 -4.82 13.37 1.58
C GLU A 183 -4.95 13.89 0.15
N LYS A 184 -3.87 13.81 -0.65
CA LYS A 184 -3.88 14.24 -2.06
C LYS A 184 -4.05 13.05 -2.98
N GLU A 185 -4.83 13.26 -4.03
CA GLU A 185 -4.99 12.29 -5.11
C GLU A 185 -3.70 12.19 -5.94
N VAL A 186 -3.14 10.99 -6.02
CA VAL A 186 -1.94 10.70 -6.80
C VAL A 186 -2.33 10.47 -8.26
N LEU A 187 -1.77 11.28 -9.14
CA LEU A 187 -1.90 11.15 -10.59
C LEU A 187 -0.95 10.07 -11.11
N ASN A 188 0.36 10.25 -10.85
CA ASN A 188 1.40 9.33 -11.31
C ASN A 188 2.38 8.95 -10.19
N ILE A 189 2.92 7.74 -10.27
CA ILE A 189 4.07 7.30 -9.49
C ILE A 189 5.21 6.98 -10.44
N THR A 190 6.38 7.59 -10.22
CA THR A 190 7.59 7.34 -11.02
C THR A 190 8.67 6.69 -10.15
N PHE A 191 9.24 5.59 -10.65
CA PHE A 191 10.42 4.95 -10.06
C PHE A 191 11.67 5.46 -10.77
N ARG A 192 12.64 5.96 -10.02
CA ARG A 192 13.87 6.57 -10.55
C ARG A 192 15.11 5.94 -9.94
N LYS A 193 16.05 5.56 -10.78
CA LYS A 193 17.38 5.09 -10.38
C LYS A 193 18.29 6.30 -10.19
N ILE A 194 18.96 6.38 -9.06
CA ILE A 194 19.87 7.49 -8.72
C ILE A 194 21.37 7.11 -8.68
N ASP A 195 21.68 5.81 -8.76
CA ASP A 195 23.06 5.31 -8.69
C ASP A 195 23.41 4.53 -9.96
N PRO A 196 24.47 4.86 -10.70
CA PRO A 196 24.82 4.18 -11.95
C PRO A 196 25.49 2.81 -11.72
N ALA A 197 25.95 2.49 -10.51
CA ALA A 197 26.81 1.33 -10.26
C ALA A 197 26.07 -0.02 -10.23
N CYS A 198 24.74 -0.01 -10.14
CA CYS A 198 23.91 -1.22 -10.12
C CYS A 198 23.02 -1.35 -11.36
N ILE A 199 22.34 -2.48 -11.51
CA ILE A 199 21.17 -2.64 -12.39
C ILE A 199 19.95 -2.77 -11.49
N LEU A 200 19.15 -1.72 -11.42
CA LEU A 200 17.94 -1.68 -10.61
C LEU A 200 16.77 -2.25 -11.41
N LYS A 201 15.97 -3.09 -10.75
CA LYS A 201 14.79 -3.74 -11.32
C LYS A 201 13.56 -3.49 -10.46
N ILE A 202 12.45 -3.18 -11.10
CA ILE A 202 11.12 -3.05 -10.49
C ILE A 202 10.20 -4.06 -11.15
N GLY A 203 9.60 -4.96 -10.36
CA GLY A 203 8.63 -5.92 -10.86
C GLY A 203 7.41 -5.21 -11.43
N ASN A 204 6.78 -5.78 -12.45
CA ASN A 204 5.57 -5.24 -13.07
C ASN A 204 4.30 -5.51 -12.24
N VAL A 205 4.38 -5.31 -10.93
CA VAL A 205 3.29 -5.44 -9.98
C VAL A 205 3.47 -4.41 -8.89
N ILE A 206 2.41 -3.66 -8.62
CA ILE A 206 2.34 -2.77 -7.46
C ILE A 206 1.09 -3.07 -6.66
N HIS A 207 1.17 -2.84 -5.36
CA HIS A 207 0.01 -2.83 -4.48
C HIS A 207 -0.06 -1.45 -3.84
N TYR A 208 -1.24 -0.90 -3.66
CA TYR A 208 -1.39 0.29 -2.84
C TYR A 208 -2.47 0.08 -1.81
N LYS A 209 -2.33 0.81 -0.71
CA LYS A 209 -3.31 0.83 0.38
C LYS A 209 -3.98 2.18 0.40
N SER A 210 -5.30 2.18 0.55
CA SER A 210 -6.12 3.36 0.65
C SER A 210 -7.10 3.20 1.81
N LYS A 211 -7.52 4.31 2.43
CA LYS A 211 -8.61 4.26 3.40
C LYS A 211 -9.91 4.05 2.67
N ILE A 212 -10.80 3.24 3.24
CA ILE A 212 -12.18 3.17 2.77
C ILE A 212 -12.86 4.47 3.20
N SER A 213 -13.02 5.42 2.27
CA SER A 213 -13.91 6.54 2.47
C SER A 213 -15.35 6.06 2.38
N ALA A 214 -16.12 6.23 3.45
CA ALA A 214 -17.57 6.03 3.38
C ALA A 214 -18.16 6.99 2.35
N LEU A 215 -18.90 6.45 1.38
CA LEU A 215 -19.69 7.19 0.40
C LEU A 215 -20.79 8.02 1.07
#